data_AF-A0A8S3EXB2-F1
#
_entry.id   AF-A0A8S3EXB2-F1
#
_cell.length_a   1.000
_cell.length_b   1.000
_cell.length_c   1.000
_cell.angle_alpha   90.00
_cell.angle_beta   90.00
_cell.angle_gamma   90.00
#
_symmetry.space_group_name_H-M   'P 1'
#
loop_
_entity.id
_entity.type
_entity.pdbx_description
1 polymer ?
#
loop_
_entity_poly.entity_id
_entity_poly.type
_entity_poly.pdbx_seq_one_letter_code
_entity_poly.pdbx_strand_id
1 'polypeptide(L)'
;MCGESTAYSSKFDERSFQIHGVSPIRIRPYQRSAPSTAFVMPSVNFWGEDETIVVAPKRNYTVNDFKEFFDDIEFPIGYEYWLNNKDLLQELTPPEVELHEIYSLQMPTPGVFLYNNRTFPDIQPAILPDDGDGTVNKRSLLGFKNWEGKQEQDILSLELVGVEHLAILRHPTTVNYVKQVVTGQFDKK
;
A
#
# COMPACT_ATOMS: atom_id res chain seq x y z
N MET A 1 1.54 7.51 4.21
CA MET A 1 1.34 6.19 3.55
C MET A 1 2.68 5.49 3.55
N CYS A 2 2.73 4.24 4.02
CA CYS A 2 3.96 3.56 4.43
C CYS A 2 4.35 2.40 3.50
N GLY A 3 3.80 2.41 2.29
CA GLY A 3 3.86 1.32 1.32
C GLY A 3 2.54 0.53 1.22
N GLU A 4 2.34 -0.17 0.13
CA GLU A 4 1.20 -1.08 -0.12
C GLU A 4 1.63 -2.30 -0.91
N SER A 5 0.97 -3.43 -0.67
CA SER A 5 1.23 -4.70 -1.37
C SER A 5 0.96 -4.63 -2.88
N THR A 6 0.01 -3.81 -3.30
CA THR A 6 -0.41 -3.66 -4.70
C THR A 6 0.68 -3.08 -5.60
N ALA A 7 1.66 -2.39 -5.04
CA ALA A 7 2.73 -1.68 -5.75
C ALA A 7 3.67 -2.58 -6.59
N TYR A 8 3.86 -3.85 -6.19
CA TYR A 8 4.78 -4.80 -6.85
C TYR A 8 4.08 -5.96 -7.55
N SER A 9 2.74 -5.93 -7.63
CA SER A 9 2.05 -6.82 -8.53
C SER A 9 2.56 -6.56 -9.96
N SER A 10 3.00 -7.60 -10.70
CA SER A 10 3.52 -7.44 -12.07
C SER A 10 2.52 -6.79 -13.04
N LYS A 11 1.26 -6.79 -12.59
CA LYS A 11 0.14 -5.98 -13.01
C LYS A 11 -0.46 -5.43 -11.73
N PHE A 12 -0.39 -4.13 -11.46
CA PHE A 12 -1.40 -3.51 -10.59
C PHE A 12 -2.74 -4.16 -10.94
N ASP A 13 -3.37 -4.76 -9.93
CA ASP A 13 -4.61 -5.53 -10.05
C ASP A 13 -5.59 -4.78 -10.97
N GLU A 14 -6.52 -5.50 -11.62
CA GLU A 14 -7.65 -4.89 -12.32
C GLU A 14 -8.38 -3.87 -11.43
N ARG A 15 -8.13 -3.88 -10.11
CA ARG A 15 -8.62 -2.95 -9.10
C ARG A 15 -7.76 -1.73 -8.81
N SER A 16 -6.44 -1.74 -9.03
CA SER A 16 -5.59 -0.61 -8.62
C SER A 16 -5.69 0.60 -9.55
N PHE A 17 -6.13 0.38 -10.80
CA PHE A 17 -6.51 1.46 -11.73
C PHE A 17 -7.91 1.29 -12.35
N GLN A 18 -8.66 0.23 -12.03
CA GLN A 18 -10.00 -0.03 -12.59
C GLN A 18 -10.08 0.09 -14.12
N ILE A 19 -9.00 -0.26 -14.84
CA ILE A 19 -9.00 -0.21 -16.31
C ILE A 19 -9.50 -1.56 -16.84
N HIS A 20 -10.81 -1.66 -16.90
CA HIS A 20 -11.51 -2.83 -17.44
C HIS A 20 -11.41 -2.88 -18.97
N GLY A 21 -11.32 -4.08 -19.53
CA GLY A 21 -11.37 -4.31 -20.98
C GLY A 21 -10.03 -4.18 -21.72
N VAL A 22 -8.92 -3.95 -21.02
CA VAL A 22 -7.56 -3.95 -21.60
C VAL A 22 -6.72 -5.04 -20.94
N SER A 23 -6.02 -5.85 -21.75
CA SER A 23 -5.12 -6.88 -21.21
C SER A 23 -4.01 -6.22 -20.38
N PRO A 24 -3.74 -6.67 -19.14
CA PRO A 24 -2.85 -5.89 -18.29
C PRO A 24 -1.37 -5.92 -18.73
N ILE A 25 -0.98 -6.80 -19.65
CA ILE A 25 0.36 -6.74 -20.28
C ILE A 25 0.53 -5.46 -21.12
N ARG A 26 -0.57 -4.95 -21.70
CA ARG A 26 -0.58 -3.76 -22.54
C ARG A 26 -0.50 -2.48 -21.72
N ILE A 27 -1.04 -2.47 -20.51
CA ILE A 27 -1.02 -1.30 -19.64
C ILE A 27 0.26 -1.20 -18.79
N ARG A 28 0.94 -2.33 -18.59
CA ARG A 28 2.16 -2.42 -17.78
C ARG A 28 3.22 -1.35 -18.10
N PRO A 29 3.55 -1.01 -19.37
CA PRO A 29 4.52 0.05 -19.65
C PRO A 29 4.11 1.41 -19.09
N TYR A 30 2.82 1.76 -19.16
CA TYR A 30 2.28 3.00 -18.61
C TYR A 30 2.38 3.01 -17.07
N GLN A 31 1.95 1.93 -16.41
CA GLN A 31 2.03 1.82 -14.95
C GLN A 31 3.47 1.83 -14.43
N ARG A 32 4.38 1.14 -15.12
CA ARG A 32 5.82 1.10 -14.80
C ARG A 32 6.50 2.46 -15.01
N SER A 33 5.96 3.31 -15.89
CA SER A 33 6.50 4.65 -16.11
C SER A 33 6.17 5.65 -14.99
N ALA A 34 5.24 5.31 -14.08
CA ALA A 34 4.85 6.17 -12.97
C ALA A 34 5.77 5.95 -11.76
N PRO A 35 6.61 6.93 -11.37
CA PRO A 35 7.52 6.78 -10.22
C PRO A 35 6.76 6.60 -8.89
N SER A 36 5.52 7.07 -8.82
CA SER A 36 4.63 6.90 -7.66
C SER A 36 4.43 5.43 -7.29
N THR A 37 4.47 4.53 -8.27
CA THR A 37 4.41 3.07 -8.06
C THR A 37 5.58 2.58 -7.21
N ALA A 38 6.80 2.98 -7.57
CA ALA A 38 8.00 2.58 -6.84
C ALA A 38 8.06 3.26 -5.46
N PHE A 39 7.50 4.47 -5.33
CA PHE A 39 7.40 5.21 -4.07
C PHE A 39 6.53 4.51 -3.03
N VAL A 40 5.43 3.85 -3.44
CA VAL A 40 4.51 3.14 -2.52
C VAL A 40 4.81 1.65 -2.37
N MET A 41 6.02 1.20 -2.74
CA MET A 41 6.47 -0.16 -2.44
C MET A 41 6.52 -0.42 -0.92
N PRO A 42 6.39 -1.68 -0.47
CA PRO A 42 6.59 -2.05 0.93
C PRO A 42 7.87 -1.49 1.51
N SER A 43 7.76 -0.98 2.74
CA SER A 43 8.89 -0.42 3.47
C SER A 43 9.40 -1.40 4.53
N VAL A 44 10.72 -1.43 4.71
CA VAL A 44 11.40 -2.14 5.81
C VAL A 44 10.90 -1.70 7.19
N ASN A 45 10.30 -0.52 7.30
CA ASN A 45 9.74 -0.02 8.55
C ASN A 45 8.41 -0.71 8.95
N PHE A 46 7.76 -1.43 8.01
CA PHE A 46 6.41 -1.96 8.19
C PHE A 46 6.24 -3.43 7.77
N TRP A 47 7.19 -3.98 7.02
CA TRP A 47 7.27 -5.40 6.69
C TRP A 47 8.48 -6.02 7.38
N GLY A 48 8.34 -7.26 7.85
CA GLY A 48 9.46 -7.97 8.47
C GLY A 48 10.59 -8.19 7.46
N GLU A 49 11.84 -8.16 7.91
CA GLU A 49 13.02 -8.32 7.03
C GLU A 49 13.01 -9.65 6.27
N ASP A 50 12.55 -10.73 6.93
CA ASP A 50 12.43 -12.08 6.37
C ASP A 50 11.03 -12.35 5.76
N GLU A 51 10.14 -11.36 5.76
CA GLU A 51 8.78 -11.53 5.27
C GLU A 51 8.75 -11.61 3.74
N THR A 52 8.30 -12.75 3.23
CA THR A 52 8.15 -12.95 1.79
C THR A 52 6.95 -12.17 1.25
N ILE A 53 7.19 -11.29 0.30
CA ILE A 53 6.16 -10.53 -0.41
C ILE A 53 5.86 -11.10 -1.81
N VAL A 54 6.85 -11.76 -2.43
CA VAL A 54 6.69 -12.45 -3.71
C VAL A 54 7.33 -13.82 -3.64
N VAL A 55 6.57 -14.86 -4.00
CA VAL A 55 7.07 -16.21 -4.25
C VAL A 55 7.21 -16.37 -5.76
N ALA A 56 8.41 -16.73 -6.23
CA ALA A 56 8.67 -17.01 -7.63
C ALA A 56 9.40 -18.35 -7.79
N PRO A 57 9.49 -18.89 -9.02
CA PRO A 57 9.97 -20.26 -9.20
C PRO A 57 11.42 -20.48 -8.82
N LYS A 58 12.26 -19.45 -8.96
CA LYS A 58 13.70 -19.51 -8.67
C LYS A 58 14.03 -19.10 -7.24
N ARG A 59 13.25 -18.18 -6.66
CA ARG A 59 13.51 -17.57 -5.36
C ARG A 59 12.25 -16.88 -4.82
N ASN A 60 12.26 -16.65 -3.51
CA ASN A 60 11.34 -15.73 -2.86
C ASN A 60 12.00 -14.35 -2.77
N TYR A 61 11.18 -13.31 -2.67
CA TYR A 61 11.60 -11.93 -2.49
C TYR A 61 10.97 -11.34 -1.24
N THR A 62 11.78 -10.63 -0.48
CA THR A 62 11.43 -9.80 0.67
C THR A 62 11.55 -8.32 0.29
N VAL A 63 11.31 -7.43 1.25
CA VAL A 63 11.55 -5.98 1.08
C VAL A 63 13.03 -5.63 0.90
N ASN A 64 13.95 -6.55 1.19
CA ASN A 64 15.39 -6.36 1.01
C ASN A 64 15.88 -6.79 -0.38
N ASP A 65 15.03 -7.44 -1.18
CA ASP A 65 15.39 -8.08 -2.45
C ASP A 65 14.90 -7.29 -3.68
N PHE A 66 14.58 -6.00 -3.54
CA PHE A 66 13.99 -5.25 -4.64
C PHE A 66 14.89 -5.15 -5.86
N LYS A 67 16.21 -5.09 -5.68
CA LYS A 67 17.14 -5.05 -6.80
C LYS A 67 17.01 -6.32 -7.65
N GLU A 68 17.11 -7.48 -7.02
CA GLU A 68 17.01 -8.78 -7.67
C GLU A 68 15.62 -9.01 -8.25
N PHE A 69 14.57 -8.56 -7.56
CA PHE A 69 13.21 -8.61 -8.09
C PHE A 69 13.08 -7.83 -9.40
N PHE A 70 13.56 -6.58 -9.44
CA PHE A 70 13.48 -5.74 -10.64
C PHE A 70 14.35 -6.28 -11.79
N ASP A 71 15.52 -6.84 -11.48
CA ASP A 71 16.37 -7.51 -12.46
C ASP A 71 15.67 -8.75 -13.05
N ASP A 72 15.06 -9.60 -12.21
CA ASP A 72 14.42 -10.85 -12.61
C ASP A 72 13.12 -10.66 -13.42
N ILE A 73 12.47 -9.49 -13.34
CA ILE A 73 11.31 -9.13 -14.18
C ILE A 73 11.67 -8.26 -15.40
N GLU A 74 12.98 -8.17 -15.69
CA GLU A 74 13.55 -7.39 -16.80
C GLU A 74 13.14 -5.89 -16.74
N PHE A 75 13.15 -5.32 -15.54
CA PHE A 75 12.78 -3.92 -15.30
C PHE A 75 13.73 -3.21 -14.31
N PRO A 76 15.04 -3.14 -14.59
CA PRO A 76 16.03 -2.57 -13.67
C PRO A 76 15.80 -1.08 -13.38
N ILE A 77 15.20 -0.31 -14.32
CA ILE A 77 14.87 1.09 -14.08
C ILE A 77 13.85 1.28 -12.94
N GLY A 78 13.03 0.27 -12.63
CA GLY A 78 12.13 0.32 -11.48
C GLY A 78 12.87 0.38 -10.15
N TYR A 79 14.03 -0.29 -10.06
CA TYR A 79 14.89 -0.22 -8.88
C TYR A 79 15.46 1.19 -8.71
N GLU A 80 15.86 1.86 -9.79
CA GLU A 80 16.32 3.25 -9.74
C GLU A 80 15.20 4.20 -9.26
N TYR A 81 13.96 3.99 -9.69
CA TYR A 81 12.83 4.75 -9.17
C TYR A 81 12.63 4.53 -7.67
N TRP A 82 12.71 3.29 -7.20
CA TRP A 82 12.62 3.01 -5.76
C TRP A 82 13.78 3.64 -4.99
N LEU A 83 15.01 3.50 -5.48
CA LEU A 83 16.23 4.03 -4.85
C LEU A 83 16.16 5.55 -4.67
N ASN A 84 15.66 6.27 -5.68
CA ASN A 84 15.49 7.73 -5.63
C ASN A 84 14.42 8.19 -4.63
N ASN A 85 13.55 7.29 -4.17
CA ASN A 85 12.38 7.62 -3.37
C ASN A 85 12.42 7.04 -1.95
N LYS A 86 13.17 5.95 -1.72
CA LYS A 86 13.14 5.17 -0.46
C LYS A 86 13.41 6.01 0.78
N ASP A 87 14.27 7.04 0.67
CA ASP A 87 14.69 7.85 1.80
C ASP A 87 13.66 8.93 2.18
N LEU A 88 12.71 9.25 1.29
CA LEU A 88 11.65 10.23 1.55
C LEU A 88 10.69 9.80 2.67
N LEU A 89 10.63 8.50 2.95
CA LEU A 89 9.73 7.90 3.96
C LEU A 89 10.49 7.11 5.04
N GLN A 90 11.81 7.22 5.10
CA GLN A 90 12.62 6.51 6.11
C GLN A 90 12.33 7.03 7.53
N GLU A 91 12.23 8.35 7.69
CA GLU A 91 11.96 9.00 8.97
C GLU A 91 10.59 9.70 8.91
N LEU A 92 9.54 8.93 9.21
CA LEU A 92 8.21 9.50 9.38
C LEU A 92 8.13 10.21 10.73
N THR A 93 8.54 11.47 10.77
CA THR A 93 8.37 12.33 11.95
C THR A 93 6.90 12.65 12.17
N PRO A 94 6.44 12.79 13.42
CA PRO A 94 5.08 13.25 13.71
C PRO A 94 4.82 14.61 13.04
N PRO A 95 3.59 14.88 12.56
CA PRO A 95 3.28 16.13 11.88
C PRO A 95 3.09 17.34 12.83
N GLU A 96 3.16 17.14 14.15
CA GLU A 96 3.03 18.19 15.18
C GLU A 96 1.73 19.02 15.09
N VAL A 97 0.66 18.38 14.62
CA VAL A 97 -0.69 18.93 14.54
C VAL A 97 -1.69 17.87 15.00
N GLU A 98 -2.90 18.32 15.35
CA GLU A 98 -4.00 17.40 15.61
C GLU A 98 -4.27 16.55 14.36
N LEU A 99 -4.18 15.24 14.53
CA LEU A 99 -4.31 14.29 13.44
C LEU A 99 -5.63 13.54 13.56
N HIS A 100 -6.37 13.47 12.45
CA HIS A 100 -7.56 12.63 12.32
C HIS A 100 -7.31 11.56 11.25
N GLU A 101 -7.01 10.34 11.67
CA GLU A 101 -6.82 9.23 10.74
C GLU A 101 -8.16 8.53 10.47
N ILE A 102 -8.54 8.40 9.20
CA ILE A 102 -9.72 7.64 8.79
C ILE A 102 -9.27 6.49 7.91
N TYR A 103 -9.52 5.26 8.32
CA TYR A 103 -9.09 4.05 7.61
C TYR A 103 -10.16 2.96 7.68
N SER A 104 -10.02 1.92 6.87
CA SER A 104 -10.84 0.72 6.99
C SER A 104 -9.99 -0.54 7.16
N LEU A 105 -10.49 -1.51 7.92
CA LEU A 105 -9.90 -2.84 8.08
C LEU A 105 -10.92 -3.93 7.72
N GLN A 106 -10.48 -5.18 7.77
CA GLN A 106 -11.28 -6.38 7.51
C GLN A 106 -11.74 -6.54 6.06
N MET A 107 -11.02 -5.90 5.13
CA MET A 107 -11.12 -6.18 3.70
C MET A 107 -9.92 -7.04 3.27
N PRO A 108 -10.15 -8.14 2.53
CA PRO A 108 -9.07 -8.89 1.90
C PRO A 108 -8.26 -7.97 0.98
N THR A 109 -7.03 -7.69 1.39
CA THR A 109 -6.06 -6.86 0.68
C THR A 109 -4.98 -7.78 0.11
N PRO A 110 -4.37 -7.51 -1.05
CA PRO A 110 -3.22 -8.31 -1.48
C PRO A 110 -2.15 -8.39 -0.38
N GLY A 111 -1.52 -9.55 -0.23
CA GLY A 111 -0.49 -9.78 0.80
C GLY A 111 0.76 -10.34 0.14
N VAL A 112 0.69 -11.59 -0.31
CA VAL A 112 1.81 -12.28 -0.96
C VAL A 112 1.42 -12.70 -2.37
N PHE A 113 2.27 -12.42 -3.35
CA PHE A 113 2.05 -12.80 -4.75
C PHE A 113 2.76 -14.13 -5.04
N LEU A 114 1.99 -15.13 -5.44
CA LEU A 114 2.46 -16.48 -5.69
C LEU A 114 2.56 -16.76 -7.19
N TYR A 115 3.78 -16.71 -7.72
CA TYR A 115 4.08 -17.11 -9.09
C TYR A 115 4.62 -18.54 -9.17
N ASN A 116 4.31 -19.21 -10.28
CA ASN A 116 4.90 -20.49 -10.65
C ASN A 116 5.57 -20.37 -12.03
N ASN A 117 6.19 -21.46 -12.50
CA ASN A 117 6.93 -21.50 -13.77
C ASN A 117 6.11 -21.07 -15.00
N ARG A 118 4.78 -21.12 -14.92
CA ARG A 118 3.89 -20.72 -16.01
C ARG A 118 3.46 -19.27 -15.90
N THR A 119 3.51 -18.69 -14.70
CA THR A 119 2.96 -17.34 -14.46
C THR A 119 4.02 -16.26 -14.32
N PHE A 120 5.21 -16.58 -13.82
CA PHE A 120 6.26 -15.57 -13.65
C PHE A 120 6.87 -15.15 -15.01
N PRO A 121 7.07 -13.85 -15.29
CA PRO A 121 6.55 -12.67 -14.58
C PRO A 121 5.26 -12.09 -15.21
N ASP A 122 4.78 -12.66 -16.32
CA ASP A 122 3.84 -11.99 -17.23
C ASP A 122 2.35 -12.34 -17.03
N ILE A 123 2.03 -13.42 -16.29
CA ILE A 123 0.65 -13.85 -16.03
C ILE A 123 0.29 -13.54 -14.58
N GLN A 124 -0.99 -13.26 -14.34
CA GLN A 124 -1.51 -12.97 -13.01
C GLN A 124 -1.14 -14.10 -12.02
N PRO A 125 -0.50 -13.79 -10.89
CA PRO A 125 -0.20 -14.76 -9.85
C PRO A 125 -1.46 -15.09 -9.05
N ALA A 126 -1.40 -16.16 -8.25
CA ALA A 126 -2.33 -16.29 -7.12
C ALA A 126 -1.93 -15.31 -6.03
N ILE A 127 -2.90 -14.80 -5.26
CA ILE A 127 -2.66 -13.83 -4.20
C ILE A 127 -3.11 -14.43 -2.88
N LEU A 128 -2.22 -14.46 -1.89
CA LEU A 128 -2.60 -14.68 -0.50
C LEU A 128 -3.01 -13.33 0.10
N PRO A 129 -4.26 -13.18 0.56
CA PRO A 129 -4.72 -11.92 1.12
C PRO A 129 -4.14 -11.68 2.53
N ASP A 130 -4.00 -10.42 2.86
CA ASP A 130 -3.74 -9.85 4.19
C ASP A 130 -4.93 -8.95 4.60
N ASP A 131 -4.93 -8.48 5.85
CA ASP A 131 -5.92 -7.52 6.36
C ASP A 131 -5.61 -6.09 5.89
N GLY A 132 -6.65 -5.30 5.59
CA GLY A 132 -6.56 -3.91 5.16
C GLY A 132 -7.89 -3.37 4.63
N ASP A 133 -7.84 -2.43 3.69
CA ASP A 133 -9.01 -1.81 3.05
C ASP A 133 -9.27 -2.29 1.61
N GLY A 134 -8.58 -3.35 1.17
CA GLY A 134 -8.64 -3.89 -0.18
C GLY A 134 -7.52 -3.41 -1.10
N THR A 135 -6.80 -2.35 -0.71
CA THR A 135 -5.62 -1.82 -1.44
C THR A 135 -4.42 -1.67 -0.50
N VAL A 136 -4.60 -0.95 0.61
CA VAL A 136 -3.54 -0.66 1.58
C VAL A 136 -3.62 -1.63 2.74
N ASN A 137 -2.50 -2.30 3.03
CA ASN A 137 -2.41 -3.26 4.13
C ASN A 137 -2.54 -2.55 5.49
N LYS A 138 -3.17 -3.23 6.46
CA LYS A 138 -3.36 -2.78 7.84
C LYS A 138 -2.09 -2.21 8.48
N ARG A 139 -0.96 -2.89 8.29
CA ARG A 139 0.35 -2.46 8.79
C ARG A 139 0.73 -1.04 8.35
N SER A 140 0.36 -0.65 7.13
CA SER A 140 0.60 0.67 6.58
C SER A 140 -0.45 1.67 7.05
N LEU A 141 -1.73 1.26 7.07
CA LEU A 141 -2.85 2.07 7.60
C LEU A 141 -2.68 2.43 9.08
N LEU A 142 -2.03 1.57 9.87
CA LEU A 142 -1.77 1.81 11.29
C LEU A 142 -0.44 2.51 11.55
N GLY A 143 0.25 3.01 10.51
CA GLY A 143 1.56 3.65 10.67
C GLY A 143 1.53 4.91 11.52
N PHE A 144 0.40 5.62 11.57
CA PHE A 144 0.22 6.78 12.45
C PHE A 144 0.42 6.46 13.93
N LYS A 145 0.21 5.20 14.35
CA LYS A 145 0.43 4.77 15.74
C LYS A 145 1.87 4.93 16.19
N ASN A 146 2.82 4.94 15.25
CA ASN A 146 4.21 5.22 15.56
C ASN A 146 4.44 6.65 16.08
N TRP A 147 3.46 7.55 15.95
CA TRP A 147 3.50 8.92 16.46
C TRP A 147 2.83 9.09 17.83
N GLU A 148 2.16 8.05 18.37
CA GLU A 148 1.57 8.10 19.70
C GLU A 148 2.64 8.41 20.76
N GLY A 149 2.40 9.46 21.57
CA GLY A 149 3.34 9.92 22.59
C GLY A 149 4.59 10.63 22.06
N LYS A 150 4.68 10.88 20.74
CA LYS A 150 5.80 11.60 20.11
C LYS A 150 5.45 13.03 19.68
N GLN A 151 4.21 13.46 19.90
CA GLN A 151 3.74 14.82 19.69
C GLN A 151 2.79 15.22 20.83
N GLU A 152 2.63 16.52 21.08
CA GLU A 152 1.74 17.03 22.13
C GLU A 152 0.26 17.00 21.70
N GLN A 153 0.02 17.11 20.38
CA GLN A 153 -1.31 17.23 19.80
C GLN A 153 -2.00 15.87 19.70
N ASP A 154 -3.33 15.87 19.81
CA ASP A 154 -4.15 14.66 19.77
C ASP A 154 -3.98 13.89 18.45
N ILE A 155 -3.96 12.56 18.58
CA ILE A 155 -4.08 11.63 17.45
C ILE A 155 -5.40 10.90 17.61
N LEU A 156 -6.36 11.25 16.76
CA LEU A 156 -7.70 10.70 16.74
C LEU A 156 -7.83 9.76 15.55
N SER A 157 -8.62 8.70 15.70
CA SER A 157 -8.87 7.79 14.58
C SER A 157 -10.31 7.33 14.48
N LEU A 158 -10.74 7.09 13.24
CA LEU A 158 -12.01 6.48 12.89
C LEU A 158 -11.72 5.22 12.05
N GLU A 159 -11.92 4.06 12.66
CA GLU A 159 -11.90 2.78 11.95
C GLU A 159 -13.28 2.49 11.34
N LEU A 160 -13.28 2.20 10.05
CA LEU A 160 -14.41 1.60 9.34
C LEU A 160 -14.17 0.10 9.16
N VAL A 161 -15.23 -0.71 9.19
CA VAL A 161 -15.12 -2.15 9.04
C VAL A 161 -15.66 -2.59 7.69
N GLY A 162 -14.84 -3.29 6.91
CA GLY A 162 -15.25 -3.88 5.63
C GLY A 162 -15.59 -2.85 4.55
N VAL A 163 -14.94 -1.69 4.56
CA VAL A 163 -15.15 -0.64 3.56
C VAL A 163 -13.97 -0.63 2.60
N GLU A 164 -14.26 -0.78 1.30
CA GLU A 164 -13.25 -0.73 0.26
C GLU A 164 -12.57 0.66 0.19
N HIS A 165 -11.27 0.67 -0.10
CA HIS A 165 -10.38 1.83 -0.14
C HIS A 165 -11.03 3.11 -0.71
N LEU A 166 -11.58 3.08 -1.93
CA LEU A 166 -12.22 4.26 -2.52
C LEU A 166 -13.61 4.54 -1.96
N ALA A 167 -14.32 3.50 -1.49
CA ALA A 167 -15.62 3.66 -0.84
C ALA A 167 -15.56 4.42 0.49
N ILE A 168 -14.39 4.49 1.15
CA ILE A 168 -14.17 5.28 2.37
C ILE A 168 -14.60 6.74 2.16
N LEU A 169 -14.25 7.34 1.01
CA LEU A 169 -14.52 8.75 0.69
C LEU A 169 -16.02 9.11 0.66
N ARG A 170 -16.87 8.13 0.33
CA ARG A 170 -18.34 8.30 0.23
C ARG A 170 -19.09 7.64 1.38
N HIS A 171 -18.40 7.00 2.32
CA HIS A 171 -19.05 6.30 3.41
C HIS A 171 -19.76 7.33 4.32
N PRO A 172 -21.05 7.13 4.68
CA PRO A 172 -21.80 8.12 5.47
C PRO A 172 -21.11 8.50 6.78
N THR A 173 -20.47 7.54 7.45
CA THR A 173 -19.71 7.80 8.68
C THR A 173 -18.52 8.73 8.42
N THR A 174 -17.76 8.52 7.34
CA THR A 174 -16.64 9.40 6.94
C THR A 174 -17.14 10.80 6.66
N VAL A 175 -18.19 10.94 5.83
CA VAL A 175 -18.75 12.24 5.45
C VAL A 175 -19.24 13.00 6.68
N ASN A 176 -19.93 12.31 7.60
CA ASN A 176 -20.41 12.91 8.84
C ASN A 176 -19.26 13.29 9.78
N TYR A 177 -18.24 12.46 9.91
CA TYR A 177 -17.05 12.74 10.72
C TYR A 177 -16.31 13.99 10.21
N VAL A 178 -15.99 14.03 8.92
CA VAL A 178 -15.33 15.19 8.30
C VAL A 178 -16.17 16.44 8.47
N LYS A 179 -17.49 16.36 8.25
CA LYS A 179 -18.41 17.48 8.47
C LYS A 179 -18.33 18.00 9.91
N GLN A 180 -18.33 17.11 10.90
CA GLN A 180 -18.24 17.51 12.30
C GLN A 180 -16.92 18.22 12.60
N VAL A 181 -15.79 17.69 12.11
CA VAL A 181 -14.46 18.30 12.31
C VAL A 181 -14.42 19.70 11.69
N VAL A 182 -14.77 19.84 10.41
CA VAL A 182 -14.65 21.13 9.69
C VAL A 182 -15.67 22.18 10.12
N THR A 183 -16.77 21.79 10.77
CA THR A 183 -17.79 22.73 11.30
C THR A 183 -17.64 22.99 12.80
N GLY A 184 -16.62 22.44 13.45
CA GLY A 184 -16.39 22.60 14.89
C GLY A 184 -17.44 21.89 15.77
N GLN A 185 -18.13 20.90 15.22
CA GLN A 185 -19.14 20.09 15.92
C GLN A 185 -18.60 18.73 16.40
N PHE A 186 -17.32 18.46 16.17
CA PHE A 186 -16.66 17.24 16.59
C PHE A 186 -16.45 17.23 18.11
N ASP A 187 -17.00 16.23 18.79
CA ASP A 187 -16.77 15.99 20.23
C ASP A 187 -15.56 15.07 20.38
N LYS A 188 -14.52 15.55 21.06
CA LYS A 188 -13.26 14.82 21.28
C LYS A 188 -13.35 13.73 22.37
N LYS A 189 -14.54 13.51 22.95
CA LYS A 189 -14.74 12.60 24.09
C LYS A 189 -14.37 11.15 23.82
#